data_AF-A0A7S6WQ48-F1
#
_entry.id   AF-A0A7S6WQ48-F1
#
_cell.length_a   1.000
_cell.length_b   1.000
_cell.length_c   1.000
_cell.angle_alpha   90.00
_cell.angle_beta   90.00
_cell.angle_gamma   90.00
#
_symmetry.space_group_name_H-M   'P 1'
#
loop_
_entity.id
_entity.type
_entity.pdbx_description
1 polymer ?
#
loop_
_entity_poly.entity_id
_entity_poly.type
_entity_poly.pdbx_seq_one_letter_code
_entity_poly.pdbx_strand_id
1 'polypeptide(L)'
;MNDLTKTKTTKKNMVLIMLCNLILFGNYTYAQESEDIFPETMTIMIGKEEYTVFCELKAFFKNGWKISNKKLYMNPYRNEDWYEMRYTLSRKENGTKLIPWGTTIQTLEKNGSYIEVDLENRSEKLSKIEDCIVEGVRVYSKYIKEKVCLKNGICLQTLKMRNNFEWNEYPSSSDSESGKWIFSPTDYSDELGFFEYWFWRAIEQKKQSVTFYFDAEGLPMGLEIYNGVGGNKIE
;
A
#
# COMPACT_ATOMS: atom_id res chain seq x y z
N MET A 1 43.10 55.78 -47.33
CA MET A 1 42.78 56.34 -45.99
C MET A 1 41.56 55.61 -45.46
N ASN A 2 41.83 54.74 -44.49
CA ASN A 2 41.02 54.17 -43.41
C ASN A 2 39.65 54.85 -43.16
N ASP A 3 38.57 54.19 -42.74
CA ASP A 3 38.39 52.79 -42.35
C ASP A 3 36.91 52.43 -42.47
N LEU A 4 36.64 51.20 -42.90
CA LEU A 4 35.35 50.54 -42.84
C LEU A 4 35.10 50.10 -41.40
N THR A 5 34.02 50.52 -40.73
CA THR A 5 33.41 49.65 -39.71
C THR A 5 31.91 49.88 -39.49
N LYS A 6 31.16 48.86 -39.93
CA LYS A 6 30.02 48.23 -39.23
C LYS A 6 28.71 49.00 -39.10
N THR A 7 27.98 49.06 -40.21
CA THR A 7 26.57 48.65 -40.23
C THR A 7 26.48 47.12 -40.22
N LYS A 8 25.80 46.55 -39.21
CA LYS A 8 25.24 45.18 -39.07
C LYS A 8 25.62 44.54 -37.72
N THR A 9 25.01 45.03 -36.63
CA THR A 9 25.07 44.30 -35.35
C THR A 9 23.73 44.36 -34.61
N THR A 10 22.63 44.08 -35.30
CA THR A 10 21.31 43.99 -34.61
C THR A 10 20.40 42.88 -35.11
N LYS A 11 20.84 42.06 -36.09
CA LYS A 11 20.12 40.84 -36.50
C LYS A 11 20.85 39.54 -36.18
N LYS A 12 22.18 39.55 -35.95
CA LYS A 12 22.92 38.34 -35.57
C LYS A 12 22.68 37.92 -34.12
N ASN A 13 22.41 38.86 -33.21
CA ASN A 13 22.18 38.54 -31.80
C ASN A 13 20.74 38.05 -31.52
N MET A 14 19.76 38.42 -32.35
CA MET A 14 18.39 37.90 -32.18
C MET A 14 18.26 36.44 -32.62
N VAL A 15 18.98 36.04 -33.67
CA VAL A 15 19.00 34.64 -34.15
C VAL A 15 19.83 33.76 -33.22
N LEU A 16 20.91 34.28 -32.63
CA LEU A 16 21.71 33.53 -31.64
C LEU A 16 20.95 33.33 -30.32
N ILE A 17 20.14 34.30 -29.88
CA ILE A 17 19.30 34.14 -28.67
C ILE A 17 18.13 33.17 -28.92
N MET A 18 17.55 33.15 -30.13
CA MET A 18 16.53 32.13 -30.48
C MET A 18 17.12 30.73 -30.64
N LEU A 19 18.36 30.58 -31.13
CA LEU A 19 19.02 29.27 -31.21
C LEU A 19 19.50 28.76 -29.84
N CYS A 20 19.89 29.65 -28.93
CA CYS A 20 20.18 29.24 -27.54
C CYS A 20 18.91 28.79 -26.79
N ASN A 21 17.74 29.37 -27.10
CA ASN A 21 16.48 28.90 -26.51
C ASN A 21 16.03 27.55 -27.10
N LEU A 22 16.34 27.21 -28.36
CA LEU A 22 16.04 25.88 -28.88
C LEU A 22 16.98 24.77 -28.38
N ILE A 23 18.16 25.11 -27.86
CA ILE A 23 19.11 24.14 -27.29
C ILE A 23 18.95 24.00 -25.77
N LEU A 24 18.27 24.94 -25.10
CA LEU A 24 17.93 24.83 -23.66
C LEU A 24 16.58 24.16 -23.38
N PHE A 25 15.79 23.85 -24.41
CA PHE A 25 14.55 23.05 -24.29
C PHE A 25 14.62 21.72 -25.05
N GLY A 26 15.80 21.33 -25.53
CA GLY A 26 16.05 20.03 -26.14
C GLY A 26 16.64 19.06 -25.12
N ASN A 27 15.86 18.03 -24.77
CA ASN A 27 16.17 16.92 -23.88
C ASN A 27 15.77 17.11 -22.40
N TYR A 28 14.50 17.43 -22.15
CA TYR A 28 13.77 16.77 -21.04
C TYR A 28 12.88 15.67 -21.63
N THR A 29 13.52 14.75 -22.34
CA THR A 29 13.10 13.36 -22.44
C THR A 29 14.09 12.62 -21.55
N TYR A 30 13.72 12.05 -20.42
CA TYR A 30 12.58 11.19 -20.14
C TYR A 30 11.97 11.62 -18.81
N ALA A 31 10.67 11.93 -18.78
CA ALA A 31 9.87 11.27 -17.76
C ALA A 31 10.04 9.79 -18.11
N GLN A 32 10.95 9.12 -17.41
CA GLN A 32 10.93 7.68 -17.41
C GLN A 32 9.53 7.40 -16.87
N GLU A 33 8.64 6.90 -17.73
CA GLU A 33 7.42 6.27 -17.27
C GLU A 33 7.89 5.37 -16.14
N SER A 34 7.64 5.79 -14.89
CA SER A 34 7.88 4.92 -13.77
C SER A 34 6.86 3.84 -14.00
N GLU A 35 7.27 2.74 -14.63
CA GLU A 35 6.51 1.50 -14.62
C GLU A 35 5.99 1.39 -13.19
N ASP A 36 4.67 1.43 -13.02
CA ASP A 36 4.02 1.52 -11.71
C ASP A 36 4.69 0.49 -10.79
N ILE A 37 5.54 0.99 -9.89
CA ILE A 37 6.42 0.12 -9.09
C ILE A 37 5.57 -0.77 -8.18
N PHE A 38 4.30 -0.42 -7.97
CA PHE A 38 3.32 -1.16 -7.18
C PHE A 38 2.22 -1.79 -8.04
N PRO A 39 1.79 -3.03 -7.69
CA PRO A 39 0.91 -3.81 -8.53
C PRO A 39 -0.48 -3.18 -8.67
N GLU A 40 -1.07 -3.27 -9.87
CA GLU A 40 -2.46 -2.85 -10.12
C GLU A 40 -3.46 -3.64 -9.26
N THR A 41 -3.16 -4.92 -9.03
CA THR A 41 -3.92 -5.82 -8.18
C THR A 41 -3.29 -5.89 -6.80
N MET A 42 -4.10 -5.73 -5.76
CA MET A 42 -3.66 -5.83 -4.37
C MET A 42 -3.45 -7.30 -3.98
N THR A 43 -2.31 -7.86 -4.38
CA THR A 43 -2.01 -9.27 -4.22
C THR A 43 -0.83 -9.49 -3.29
N ILE A 44 -1.02 -10.37 -2.32
CA ILE A 44 -0.01 -10.82 -1.36
C ILE A 44 0.31 -12.29 -1.59
N MET A 45 1.61 -12.59 -1.65
CA MET A 45 2.17 -13.93 -1.72
C MET A 45 2.62 -14.35 -0.31
N ILE A 46 2.14 -15.48 0.17
CA ILE A 46 2.59 -16.08 1.43
C ILE A 46 3.15 -17.47 1.12
N GLY A 47 4.47 -17.62 1.16
CA GLY A 47 5.16 -18.81 0.68
C GLY A 47 4.92 -19.02 -0.81
N LYS A 48 4.16 -20.06 -1.17
CA LYS A 48 3.79 -20.38 -2.57
C LYS A 48 2.36 -19.96 -2.94
N GLU A 49 1.62 -19.39 -2.00
CA GLU A 49 0.19 -19.12 -2.13
C GLU A 49 -0.05 -17.66 -2.50
N GLU A 50 -0.95 -17.43 -3.45
CA GLU A 50 -1.34 -16.10 -3.93
C GLU A 50 -2.73 -15.73 -3.40
N TYR A 51 -2.84 -14.55 -2.81
CA TYR A 51 -4.09 -13.97 -2.34
C TYR A 51 -4.29 -12.59 -2.93
N THR A 52 -5.25 -12.45 -3.84
CA THR A 52 -5.70 -11.14 -4.32
C THR A 52 -6.77 -10.61 -3.37
N VAL A 53 -6.43 -9.54 -2.66
CA VAL A 53 -7.27 -8.88 -1.68
C VAL A 53 -8.45 -8.20 -2.36
N PHE A 54 -9.57 -8.19 -1.65
CA PHE A 54 -10.93 -8.24 -2.14
C PHE A 54 -11.38 -9.63 -2.60
N CYS A 55 -11.21 -10.63 -1.72
CA CYS A 55 -11.69 -12.00 -1.93
C CYS A 55 -12.48 -12.50 -0.72
N GLU A 56 -13.27 -13.56 -0.89
CA GLU A 56 -13.94 -14.20 0.25
C GLU A 56 -12.92 -14.89 1.17
N LEU A 57 -13.15 -14.83 2.48
CA LEU A 57 -12.27 -15.44 3.48
C LEU A 57 -12.00 -16.93 3.23
N LYS A 58 -12.99 -17.67 2.71
CA LYS A 58 -12.84 -19.09 2.36
C LYS A 58 -11.70 -19.39 1.38
N ALA A 59 -11.21 -18.41 0.62
CA ALA A 59 -10.01 -18.57 -0.21
C ALA A 59 -8.77 -18.91 0.63
N PHE A 60 -8.64 -18.36 1.84
CA PHE A 60 -7.58 -18.70 2.78
C PHE A 60 -7.74 -20.13 3.30
N PHE A 61 -8.97 -20.58 3.54
CA PHE A 61 -9.23 -21.92 4.06
C PHE A 61 -8.88 -23.02 3.06
N LYS A 62 -9.07 -22.78 1.76
CA LYS A 62 -8.62 -23.69 0.69
C LYS A 62 -7.12 -23.98 0.74
N ASN A 63 -6.36 -23.01 1.24
CA ASN A 63 -4.91 -23.09 1.42
C ASN A 63 -4.52 -23.49 2.86
N GLY A 64 -5.44 -24.06 3.65
CA GLY A 64 -5.14 -24.62 4.96
C GLY A 64 -5.02 -23.62 6.10
N TRP A 65 -5.38 -22.34 5.89
CA TRP A 65 -5.59 -21.42 7.00
C TRP A 65 -6.87 -21.76 7.74
N LYS A 66 -6.90 -21.46 9.03
CA LYS A 66 -8.11 -21.53 9.86
C LYS A 66 -8.21 -20.31 10.76
N ILE A 67 -9.43 -20.02 11.20
CA ILE A 67 -9.68 -19.03 12.24
C ILE A 67 -8.93 -19.45 13.51
N SER A 68 -8.09 -18.56 14.04
CA SER A 68 -7.39 -18.78 15.31
C SER A 68 -8.21 -18.22 16.47
N ASN A 69 -8.08 -18.85 17.64
CA ASN A 69 -8.59 -18.32 18.90
C ASN A 69 -7.62 -17.30 19.53
N LYS A 70 -6.42 -17.14 18.97
CA LYS A 70 -5.46 -16.13 19.44
C LYS A 70 -5.90 -14.74 18.97
N LYS A 71 -5.84 -13.78 19.87
CA LYS A 71 -5.99 -12.35 19.56
C LYS A 71 -4.59 -11.73 19.59
N LEU A 72 -4.08 -11.31 18.42
CA LEU A 72 -2.70 -10.85 18.28
C LEU A 72 -2.56 -9.34 18.19
N TYR A 73 -3.65 -8.62 17.91
CA TYR A 73 -3.73 -7.17 17.88
C TYR A 73 -2.60 -6.56 17.04
N MET A 74 -2.46 -7.02 15.78
CA MET A 74 -1.30 -6.69 14.95
C MET A 74 -1.28 -5.25 14.44
N ASN A 75 -2.37 -4.49 14.52
CA ASN A 75 -2.38 -3.09 14.10
C ASN A 75 -1.65 -2.23 15.14
N PRO A 76 -0.49 -1.63 14.80
CA PRO A 76 0.35 -0.94 15.78
C PRO A 76 -0.25 0.38 16.27
N TYR A 77 -1.30 0.89 15.61
CA TYR A 77 -2.00 2.12 15.98
C TYR A 77 -3.14 1.91 16.98
N ARG A 78 -3.44 0.66 17.34
CA ARG A 78 -4.67 0.28 18.02
C ARG A 78 -4.37 -0.60 19.22
N ASN A 79 -5.13 -0.39 20.28
CA ASN A 79 -5.09 -1.22 21.48
C ASN A 79 -6.15 -2.33 21.43
N GLU A 80 -6.12 -3.21 22.41
CA GLU A 80 -7.10 -4.30 22.59
C GLU A 80 -8.54 -3.77 22.65
N ASP A 81 -8.80 -2.71 23.42
CA ASP A 81 -10.15 -2.12 23.56
C ASP A 81 -10.76 -1.75 22.20
N TRP A 82 -9.96 -1.19 21.30
CA TRP A 82 -10.41 -0.83 19.96
C TRP A 82 -10.80 -2.07 19.14
N TYR A 83 -10.06 -3.17 19.27
CA TYR A 83 -10.40 -4.43 18.62
C TYR A 83 -11.69 -5.03 19.18
N GLU A 84 -11.84 -5.06 20.51
CA GLU A 84 -13.02 -5.60 21.17
C GLU A 84 -14.28 -4.77 20.86
N MET A 85 -14.16 -3.45 20.76
CA MET A 85 -15.26 -2.58 20.34
C MET A 85 -15.76 -2.97 18.94
N ARG A 86 -14.85 -3.13 17.96
CA ARG A 86 -15.23 -3.55 16.60
C ARG A 86 -15.85 -4.93 16.55
N TYR A 87 -15.30 -5.87 17.32
CA TYR A 87 -15.87 -7.20 17.49
C TYR A 87 -17.31 -7.12 17.99
N THR A 88 -17.56 -6.35 19.04
CA THR A 88 -18.85 -6.28 19.74
C THR A 88 -19.93 -5.55 18.92
N LEU A 89 -19.54 -4.50 18.18
CA LEU A 89 -20.48 -3.72 17.37
C LEU A 89 -20.98 -4.50 16.14
N SER A 90 -20.09 -5.22 15.47
CA SER A 90 -20.40 -5.83 14.17
C SER A 90 -20.80 -7.31 14.25
N ARG A 91 -20.35 -8.06 15.26
CA ARG A 91 -20.61 -9.49 15.32
C ARG A 91 -21.90 -9.82 16.08
N LYS A 92 -22.57 -10.88 15.62
CA LYS A 92 -23.78 -11.47 16.23
C LYS A 92 -23.61 -12.98 16.34
N GLU A 93 -24.58 -13.62 17.00
CA GLU A 93 -24.63 -15.07 17.18
C GLU A 93 -23.30 -15.63 17.73
N ASN A 94 -22.91 -15.13 18.91
CA ASN A 94 -21.68 -15.52 19.61
C ASN A 94 -20.39 -15.32 18.79
N GLY A 95 -20.37 -14.34 17.89
CA GLY A 95 -19.16 -14.01 17.12
C GLY A 95 -19.03 -14.73 15.78
N THR A 96 -20.01 -15.56 15.41
CA THR A 96 -19.94 -16.42 14.22
C THR A 96 -20.47 -15.75 12.95
N LYS A 97 -21.25 -14.68 13.10
CA LYS A 97 -21.83 -13.90 11.99
C LYS A 97 -21.54 -12.42 12.11
N LEU A 98 -21.51 -11.74 10.97
CA LEU A 98 -21.43 -10.28 10.86
C LEU A 98 -22.77 -9.70 10.41
N ILE A 99 -23.15 -8.57 11.00
CA ILE A 99 -24.28 -7.74 10.53
C ILE A 99 -24.04 -7.24 9.10
N PRO A 100 -25.10 -6.84 8.37
CA PRO A 100 -24.96 -6.16 7.10
C PRO A 100 -24.00 -4.98 7.18
N TRP A 101 -23.05 -4.89 6.25
CA TRP A 101 -21.99 -3.87 6.20
C TRP A 101 -21.11 -3.82 7.46
N GLY A 102 -21.19 -4.87 8.29
CA GLY A 102 -20.43 -5.03 9.50
C GLY A 102 -18.98 -5.38 9.21
N THR A 103 -18.10 -4.86 10.05
CA THR A 103 -16.64 -4.93 9.89
C THR A 103 -16.00 -5.60 11.10
N THR A 104 -15.01 -6.46 10.90
CA THR A 104 -14.24 -7.07 11.98
C THR A 104 -12.82 -7.41 11.55
N ILE A 105 -11.95 -7.66 12.52
CA ILE A 105 -10.62 -8.20 12.27
C ILE A 105 -10.61 -9.65 12.74
N GLN A 106 -9.99 -10.53 11.97
CA GLN A 106 -9.86 -11.93 12.32
C GLN A 106 -8.41 -12.40 12.20
N THR A 107 -7.90 -13.01 13.27
CA THR A 107 -6.62 -13.71 13.22
C THR A 107 -6.82 -15.09 12.57
N LEU A 108 -5.99 -15.41 11.59
CA LEU A 108 -5.89 -16.72 10.95
C LEU A 108 -4.59 -17.40 11.35
N GLU A 109 -4.59 -18.73 11.44
CA GLU A 109 -3.41 -19.53 11.70
C GLU A 109 -3.21 -20.64 10.68
N LYS A 110 -1.95 -20.97 10.42
CA LYS A 110 -1.52 -22.09 9.61
C LYS A 110 -0.11 -22.52 10.01
N ASN A 111 0.11 -23.79 10.35
CA ASN A 111 1.44 -24.33 10.67
C ASN A 111 2.26 -23.53 11.71
N GLY A 112 1.58 -22.86 12.64
CA GLY A 112 2.19 -21.99 13.64
C GLY A 112 2.58 -20.59 13.14
N SER A 113 2.22 -20.25 11.91
CA SER A 113 2.18 -18.89 11.38
C SER A 113 0.81 -18.25 11.62
N TYR A 114 0.78 -16.93 11.75
CA TYR A 114 -0.42 -16.14 11.99
C TYR A 114 -0.45 -14.87 11.12
N ILE A 115 -1.64 -14.51 10.67
CA ILE A 115 -1.93 -13.24 9.97
C ILE A 115 -3.24 -12.65 10.53
N GLU A 116 -3.44 -11.35 10.35
CA GLU A 116 -4.73 -10.72 10.57
C GLU A 116 -5.36 -10.30 9.24
N VAL A 117 -6.68 -10.49 9.12
CA VAL A 117 -7.45 -10.04 7.96
C VAL A 117 -8.54 -9.08 8.40
N ASP A 118 -8.70 -7.99 7.65
CA ASP A 118 -9.86 -7.10 7.77
C ASP A 118 -11.00 -7.68 6.95
N LEU A 119 -12.14 -7.90 7.60
CA LEU A 119 -13.33 -8.48 7.01
C LEU A 119 -14.48 -7.49 6.98
N GLU A 120 -15.20 -7.48 5.88
CA GLU A 120 -16.47 -6.78 5.73
C GLU A 120 -17.55 -7.73 5.22
N ASN A 121 -18.74 -7.64 5.82
CA ASN A 121 -19.93 -8.28 5.27
C ASN A 121 -20.64 -7.36 4.26
N ARG A 122 -20.37 -7.54 2.97
CA ARG A 122 -21.03 -6.79 1.90
C ARG A 122 -22.36 -7.40 1.43
N SER A 123 -23.10 -7.96 2.38
CA SER A 123 -24.45 -8.46 2.16
C SER A 123 -25.45 -7.61 2.93
N GLU A 124 -26.66 -7.48 2.40
CA GLU A 124 -27.83 -6.93 3.11
C GLU A 124 -28.34 -7.84 4.24
N LYS A 125 -27.73 -9.01 4.44
CA LYS A 125 -28.12 -10.01 5.45
C LYS A 125 -26.96 -10.33 6.39
N LEU A 126 -27.30 -10.97 7.51
CA LEU A 126 -26.30 -11.59 8.38
C LEU A 126 -25.52 -12.66 7.59
N SER A 127 -24.20 -12.53 7.54
CA SER A 127 -23.32 -13.49 6.86
C SER A 127 -22.42 -14.20 7.87
N LYS A 128 -22.10 -15.46 7.60
CA LYS A 128 -21.04 -16.13 8.34
C LYS A 128 -19.70 -15.47 8.03
N ILE A 129 -18.80 -15.47 9.02
CA ILE A 129 -17.44 -14.91 8.88
C ILE A 129 -16.69 -15.49 7.66
N GLU A 130 -16.86 -16.77 7.36
CA GLU A 130 -16.20 -17.47 6.24
C GLU A 130 -16.60 -16.97 4.84
N ASP A 131 -17.79 -16.38 4.73
CA ASP A 131 -18.36 -15.86 3.48
C ASP A 131 -18.10 -14.36 3.32
N CYS A 132 -17.49 -13.71 4.31
CA CYS A 132 -17.21 -12.28 4.27
C CYS A 132 -15.97 -11.96 3.42
N ILE A 133 -15.89 -10.70 2.98
CA ILE A 133 -14.84 -10.24 2.08
C ILE A 133 -13.64 -9.77 2.89
N VAL A 134 -12.47 -10.27 2.53
CA VAL A 134 -11.17 -9.81 3.00
C VAL A 134 -10.79 -8.55 2.22
N GLU A 135 -10.78 -7.41 2.91
CA GLU A 135 -10.39 -6.11 2.37
C GLU A 135 -8.94 -5.75 2.68
N GLY A 136 -8.35 -6.38 3.70
CA GLY A 136 -6.98 -6.12 4.11
C GLY A 136 -6.34 -7.35 4.73
N VAL A 137 -5.02 -7.43 4.62
CA VAL A 137 -4.19 -8.47 5.22
C VAL A 137 -3.00 -7.80 5.91
N ARG A 138 -2.79 -8.13 7.18
CA ARG A 138 -1.64 -7.73 7.97
C ARG A 138 -0.81 -8.94 8.36
N VAL A 139 0.50 -8.79 8.21
CA VAL A 139 1.48 -9.83 8.50
C VAL A 139 2.64 -9.21 9.27
N TYR A 140 3.02 -9.82 10.39
CA TYR A 140 4.19 -9.41 11.18
C TYR A 140 5.26 -10.50 11.12
N SER A 141 6.53 -10.09 10.96
CA SER A 141 7.67 -10.98 10.78
C SER A 141 7.81 -12.01 11.91
N LYS A 142 7.57 -11.59 13.17
CA LYS A 142 7.59 -12.47 14.35
C LYS A 142 6.52 -13.57 14.35
N TYR A 143 5.46 -13.44 13.55
CA TYR A 143 4.33 -14.36 13.53
C TYR A 143 4.23 -15.16 12.24
N ILE A 144 5.10 -14.96 11.27
CA ILE A 144 5.05 -15.62 9.96
C ILE A 144 6.36 -16.37 9.71
N LYS A 145 6.27 -17.65 9.35
CA LYS A 145 7.44 -18.47 9.01
C LYS A 145 7.75 -18.40 7.51
N GLU A 146 6.72 -18.28 6.70
CA GLU A 146 6.82 -18.21 5.26
C GLU A 146 7.32 -16.83 4.80
N LYS A 147 8.01 -16.82 3.64
CA LYS A 147 8.35 -15.57 2.96
C LYS A 147 7.07 -14.87 2.54
N VAL A 148 6.97 -13.56 2.78
CA VAL A 148 5.82 -12.75 2.40
C VAL A 148 6.25 -11.68 1.42
N CYS A 149 5.60 -11.66 0.26
CA CYS A 149 5.93 -10.74 -0.82
C CYS A 149 4.68 -10.13 -1.42
N LEU A 150 4.81 -8.93 -1.96
CA LEU A 150 3.89 -8.41 -2.95
C LEU A 150 4.13 -9.11 -4.30
N LYS A 151 3.15 -9.02 -5.19
CA LYS A 151 3.22 -9.62 -6.54
C LYS A 151 4.41 -9.14 -7.39
N ASN A 152 4.84 -7.90 -7.19
CA ASN A 152 6.01 -7.32 -7.84
C ASN A 152 7.36 -7.81 -7.28
N GLY A 153 7.36 -8.72 -6.29
CA GLY A 153 8.56 -9.32 -5.72
C GLY A 153 9.17 -8.57 -4.52
N ILE A 154 8.61 -7.43 -4.11
CA ILE A 154 9.02 -6.77 -2.86
C ILE A 154 8.58 -7.64 -1.67
N CYS A 155 9.52 -8.03 -0.81
CA CYS A 155 9.26 -8.96 0.29
C CYS A 155 9.59 -8.36 1.65
N LEU A 156 8.74 -8.66 2.65
CA LEU A 156 8.89 -8.20 4.02
C LEU A 156 10.27 -8.55 4.60
N GLN A 157 10.70 -9.81 4.47
CA GLN A 157 11.94 -10.29 5.10
C GLN A 157 13.23 -9.78 4.45
N THR A 158 13.16 -9.23 3.25
CA THR A 158 14.35 -8.74 2.51
C THR A 158 14.33 -7.24 2.32
N LEU A 159 13.26 -6.57 2.74
CA LEU A 159 13.16 -5.13 2.66
C LEU A 159 14.24 -4.50 3.54
N LYS A 160 14.82 -3.40 3.07
CA LYS A 160 15.76 -2.61 3.86
C LYS A 160 15.20 -1.20 3.94
N MET A 161 15.20 -0.65 5.14
CA MET A 161 15.00 0.78 5.32
C MET A 161 16.07 1.52 4.50
N ARG A 162 15.67 2.49 3.68
CA ARG A 162 16.65 3.36 3.02
C ARG A 162 16.86 4.55 3.93
N ASN A 163 18.06 4.69 4.48
CA ASN A 163 18.39 5.77 5.43
C ASN A 163 18.40 7.16 4.77
N ASN A 164 18.38 7.23 3.43
CA ASN A 164 18.30 8.47 2.65
C ASN A 164 17.18 8.35 1.63
N PHE A 165 15.93 8.64 2.01
CA PHE A 165 14.93 9.02 1.01
C PHE A 165 15.23 10.45 0.60
N GLU A 166 16.09 10.64 -0.40
CA GLU A 166 16.03 11.87 -1.17
C GLU A 166 14.65 11.89 -1.83
N TRP A 167 13.86 12.92 -1.51
CA TRP A 167 12.45 13.12 -1.84
C TRP A 167 12.12 13.15 -3.36
N ASN A 168 13.06 12.76 -4.21
CA ASN A 168 13.10 13.05 -5.64
C ASN A 168 12.86 11.83 -6.55
N GLU A 169 12.77 10.60 -6.02
CA GLU A 169 12.57 9.38 -6.84
C GLU A 169 11.12 8.86 -6.88
N TYR A 170 10.22 9.41 -6.06
CA TYR A 170 8.84 8.96 -6.00
C TYR A 170 7.91 10.12 -6.31
N PRO A 171 6.81 9.90 -7.08
CA PRO A 171 5.87 10.95 -7.41
C PRO A 171 5.42 11.64 -6.11
N SER A 172 5.75 12.93 -6.00
CA SER A 172 5.33 13.74 -4.88
C SER A 172 3.81 13.82 -4.86
N SER A 173 3.25 13.97 -3.67
CA SER A 173 1.81 14.16 -3.43
C SER A 173 1.18 15.33 -4.22
N SER A 174 2.00 16.17 -4.87
CA SER A 174 1.59 17.25 -5.76
C SER A 174 1.02 16.77 -7.10
N ASP A 175 1.28 15.52 -7.49
CA ASP A 175 0.84 14.96 -8.78
C ASP A 175 -0.41 14.08 -8.58
N SER A 176 -1.38 14.59 -7.81
CA SER A 176 -2.61 13.91 -7.39
C SER A 176 -3.60 13.68 -8.54
N GLU A 177 -3.14 13.07 -9.63
CA GLU A 177 -4.01 12.42 -10.59
C GLU A 177 -4.54 11.12 -9.96
N SER A 178 -5.83 10.89 -10.07
CA SER A 178 -6.48 9.66 -9.61
C SER A 178 -5.74 8.43 -10.16
N GLY A 179 -5.42 7.46 -9.29
CA GLY A 179 -4.78 6.20 -9.68
C GLY A 179 -3.26 6.13 -9.52
N LYS A 180 -2.56 7.26 -9.35
CA LYS A 180 -1.11 7.27 -9.07
C LYS A 180 -0.82 6.90 -7.61
N TRP A 181 0.24 6.13 -7.40
CA TRP A 181 0.73 5.78 -6.06
C TRP A 181 1.43 6.97 -5.41
N ILE A 182 1.02 7.28 -4.18
CA ILE A 182 1.61 8.29 -3.31
C ILE A 182 2.39 7.57 -2.23
N PHE A 183 3.59 8.05 -1.94
CA PHE A 183 4.42 7.58 -0.85
C PHE A 183 4.40 8.58 0.31
N SER A 184 4.20 8.07 1.53
CA SER A 184 4.09 8.85 2.76
C SER A 184 4.86 8.13 3.88
N PRO A 185 6.16 8.38 4.02
CA PRO A 185 6.93 7.89 5.15
C PRO A 185 6.52 8.62 6.43
N THR A 186 6.38 7.89 7.53
CA THR A 186 6.10 8.48 8.85
C THR A 186 6.98 7.85 9.91
N ASP A 187 7.61 8.69 10.73
CA ASP A 187 8.38 8.26 11.88
C ASP A 187 7.52 8.35 13.14
N TYR A 188 7.24 7.20 13.75
CA TYR A 188 6.56 7.08 15.04
C TYR A 188 7.48 6.42 16.08
N SER A 189 8.81 6.51 15.88
CA SER A 189 9.76 5.78 16.73
C SER A 189 9.69 6.24 18.18
N ASP A 190 9.48 7.53 18.41
CA ASP A 190 9.39 8.10 19.76
C ASP A 190 8.05 7.77 20.45
N GLU A 191 6.93 7.79 19.72
CA GLU A 191 5.60 7.58 20.29
C GLU A 191 5.17 6.10 20.35
N LEU A 192 5.50 5.34 19.31
CA LEU A 192 4.99 3.98 19.08
C LEU A 192 6.11 2.94 18.83
N GLY A 193 7.38 3.36 18.74
CA GLY A 193 8.53 2.46 18.59
C GLY A 193 8.70 1.87 17.18
N PHE A 194 8.11 2.50 16.15
CA PHE A 194 8.24 2.03 14.77
C PHE A 194 8.27 3.18 13.77
N PHE A 195 8.76 2.87 12.58
CA PHE A 195 8.72 3.72 11.40
C PHE A 195 7.86 3.06 10.32
N GLU A 196 7.11 3.81 9.52
CA GLU A 196 6.32 3.26 8.41
C GLU A 196 6.66 3.84 7.04
N TYR A 197 6.66 2.97 6.02
CA TYR A 197 6.53 3.34 4.62
C TYR A 197 5.12 3.06 4.15
N TRP A 198 4.30 4.10 4.03
CA TRP A 198 2.93 3.98 3.56
C TRP A 198 2.82 4.41 2.09
N PHE A 199 2.47 3.45 1.23
CA PHE A 199 2.16 3.68 -0.18
C PHE A 199 0.65 3.59 -0.35
N TRP A 200 0.03 4.58 -0.96
CA TRP A 200 -1.42 4.59 -1.14
C TRP A 200 -1.85 5.28 -2.42
N ARG A 201 -3.04 4.92 -2.91
CA ARG A 201 -3.70 5.63 -3.99
C ARG A 201 -5.20 5.66 -3.77
N ALA A 202 -5.85 6.69 -4.29
CA ALA A 202 -7.29 6.76 -4.36
C ALA A 202 -7.76 6.37 -5.77
N ILE A 203 -8.66 5.40 -5.85
CA ILE A 203 -9.38 5.01 -7.07
C ILE A 203 -10.87 5.11 -6.74
N GLU A 204 -11.62 5.91 -7.50
CA GLU A 204 -13.07 6.10 -7.29
C GLU A 204 -13.43 6.42 -5.82
N GLN A 205 -12.65 7.31 -5.18
CA GLN A 205 -12.77 7.68 -3.76
C GLN A 205 -12.47 6.58 -2.74
N LYS A 206 -12.07 5.38 -3.18
CA LYS A 206 -11.68 4.27 -2.31
C LYS A 206 -10.16 4.14 -2.28
N LYS A 207 -9.62 3.79 -1.11
CA LYS A 207 -8.18 3.65 -0.89
C LYS A 207 -7.69 2.26 -1.27
N GLN A 208 -6.59 2.20 -2.00
CA GLN A 208 -5.65 1.07 -1.97
C GLN A 208 -4.40 1.49 -1.23
N SER A 209 -3.85 0.61 -0.41
CA SER A 209 -2.57 0.89 0.24
C SER A 209 -1.73 -0.34 0.52
N VAL A 210 -0.43 -0.13 0.54
CA VAL A 210 0.57 -1.03 1.09
C VAL A 210 1.33 -0.27 2.16
N THR A 211 1.46 -0.85 3.35
CA THR A 211 2.26 -0.28 4.43
C THR A 211 3.34 -1.26 4.84
N PHE A 212 4.59 -0.82 4.90
CA PHE A 212 5.66 -1.56 5.53
C PHE A 212 6.00 -0.91 6.87
N TYR A 213 6.11 -1.72 7.91
CA TYR A 213 6.50 -1.29 9.25
C TYR A 213 7.93 -1.73 9.52
N PHE A 214 8.72 -0.85 10.10
CA PHE A 214 10.08 -1.09 10.55
C PHE A 214 10.19 -0.78 12.03
N ASP A 215 11.00 -1.53 12.78
CA ASP A 215 11.33 -1.15 14.15
C ASP A 215 12.23 0.08 14.20
N ALA A 216 12.48 0.57 15.42
CA ALA A 216 13.36 1.71 15.66
C ALA A 216 14.81 1.50 15.17
N GLU A 217 15.23 0.26 14.91
CA GLU A 217 16.53 -0.07 14.33
C GLU A 217 16.51 -0.14 12.79
N GLY A 218 15.34 0.06 12.19
CA GLY A 218 15.12 0.00 10.74
C GLY A 218 14.97 -1.42 10.19
N LEU A 219 14.72 -2.42 11.04
CA LEU A 219 14.47 -3.79 10.61
C LEU A 219 12.98 -3.96 10.25
N PRO A 220 12.65 -4.64 9.13
CA PRO A 220 11.26 -4.87 8.76
C PRO A 220 10.52 -5.72 9.79
N MET A 221 9.45 -5.16 10.36
CA MET A 221 8.62 -5.83 11.35
C MET A 221 7.26 -6.29 10.80
N GLY A 222 6.72 -5.62 9.77
CA GLY A 222 5.39 -5.96 9.27
C GLY A 222 5.06 -5.41 7.88
N LEU A 223 4.03 -5.99 7.29
CA LEU A 223 3.45 -5.63 6.00
C LEU A 223 1.92 -5.63 6.14
N GLU A 224 1.30 -4.54 5.69
CA GLU A 224 -0.14 -4.43 5.50
C GLU A 224 -0.43 -4.21 4.01
N ILE A 225 -1.44 -4.89 3.51
CA ILE A 225 -2.06 -4.61 2.21
C ILE A 225 -3.55 -4.38 2.40
N TYR A 226 -4.10 -3.35 1.76
CA TYR A 226 -5.51 -2.98 1.85
C TYR A 226 -6.07 -2.61 0.48
N ASN A 227 -7.28 -3.11 0.19
CA ASN A 227 -8.00 -2.87 -1.05
C ASN A 227 -9.46 -2.49 -0.80
N GLY A 228 -9.74 -1.19 -0.69
CA GLY A 228 -11.12 -0.69 -0.59
C GLY A 228 -11.87 -0.66 -1.92
N VAL A 229 -11.17 -0.76 -3.06
CA VAL A 229 -11.71 -0.44 -4.40
C VAL A 229 -12.66 -1.50 -4.94
N GLY A 230 -12.61 -2.74 -4.46
CA GLY A 230 -13.43 -3.86 -4.98
C GLY A 230 -14.95 -3.75 -4.80
N GLY A 231 -15.49 -2.57 -4.53
CA GLY A 231 -16.88 -2.34 -4.13
C GLY A 231 -17.82 -1.71 -5.12
N ASN A 232 -17.66 -1.95 -6.41
CA ASN A 232 -18.79 -1.86 -7.32
C ASN A 232 -19.14 -3.29 -7.74
N LYS A 233 -19.95 -3.97 -6.92
CA LYS A 233 -21.10 -4.64 -7.52
C LYS A 233 -22.18 -3.56 -7.59
N ILE A 234 -22.14 -2.77 -8.66
CA ILE A 234 -23.38 -2.18 -9.16
C ILE A 234 -24.08 -3.37 -9.81
N GLU A 235 -25.31 -3.60 -9.35
CA GLU A 235 -26.22 -4.68 -9.75
C GLU A 235 -26.27 -4.95 -11.26
#